data_AF-A0A1Y1V4N6-F1
#
_entry.id   AF-A0A1Y1V4N6-F1
#
_cell.length_a   1.000
_cell.length_b   1.000
_cell.length_c   1.000
_cell.angle_alpha   90.00
_cell.angle_beta   90.00
_cell.angle_gamma   90.00
#
_symmetry.space_group_name_H-M   'P 1'
#
loop_
_entity.id
_entity.type
_entity.pdbx_description
1 polymer ?
#
loop_
_entity_poly.entity_id
_entity_poly.type
_entity_poly.pdbx_seq_one_letter_code
_entity_poly.pdbx_strand_id
1 'polypeptide(L)'
;MKKQYQEEEEEFEEEFDSQEEYDDSEEEIVETEDDEGEEDYDSEKEIIEGDSDDEENDNRDQQIEQLEKELSKIPFSQIAKIQQKMGMKEFNKTFSKTSNKSNIIKDETISKAKESLKLLRQKRGPQVIKKRENKNRPMEISSKKPVSRYREVVEIKKKKARDPRFDNLSGKYNEDLFKKSYKFLAEMEENEMNMIQDKIKKTKNSIEKEKLMRVYQSLKSKKQTEKERERRQSIKREWRKKEIQRVKEGKKPFYLKKADLKRMELIDKYKNTKSKSIDKILEKRRKKNASKEHKLMPRKRD
;
A
#
# COMPACT_ATOMS: atom_id res chain seq x y z
N MET A 1 29.28 -23.69 -28.01
CA MET A 1 28.53 -24.30 -26.91
C MET A 1 28.52 -23.44 -25.65
N LYS A 2 29.63 -23.14 -24.96
CA LYS A 2 29.60 -22.30 -23.72
C LYS A 2 28.95 -20.92 -23.86
N LYS A 3 29.11 -20.24 -25.00
CA LYS A 3 28.46 -18.94 -25.26
C LYS A 3 26.94 -19.04 -25.45
N GLN A 4 26.44 -20.10 -26.08
CA GLN A 4 25.01 -20.29 -26.30
C GLN A 4 24.27 -20.62 -25.00
N TYR A 5 24.91 -21.36 -24.09
CA TYR A 5 24.36 -21.59 -22.74
C TYR A 5 24.36 -20.34 -21.86
N GLN A 6 25.27 -19.39 -22.08
CA GLN A 6 25.25 -18.11 -21.36
C GLN A 6 24.15 -17.18 -21.88
N GLU A 7 23.92 -17.15 -23.19
CA GLU A 7 22.78 -16.42 -23.78
C GLU A 7 21.43 -17.01 -23.36
N GLU A 8 21.27 -18.34 -23.36
CA GLU A 8 20.05 -19.01 -22.85
C GLU A 8 19.84 -18.81 -21.34
N GLU A 9 20.93 -18.65 -20.56
CA GLU A 9 20.88 -18.40 -19.12
C GLU A 9 20.48 -16.94 -18.79
N GLU A 10 20.91 -15.97 -19.61
CA GLU A 10 20.44 -14.57 -19.53
C GLU A 10 18.98 -14.43 -20.01
N GLU A 11 18.59 -15.14 -21.06
CA GLU A 11 17.23 -15.09 -21.63
C GLU A 11 16.17 -15.70 -20.69
N PHE A 12 16.52 -16.77 -19.96
CA PHE A 12 15.65 -17.36 -18.93
C PHE A 12 15.56 -16.50 -17.65
N GLU A 13 16.62 -15.76 -17.30
CA GLU A 13 16.58 -14.78 -16.20
C GLU A 13 15.68 -13.58 -16.56
N GLU A 14 15.67 -13.11 -17.81
CA GLU A 14 14.85 -11.98 -18.27
C GLU A 14 13.36 -12.33 -18.41
N GLU A 15 13.02 -13.53 -18.91
CA GLU A 15 11.62 -13.94 -19.13
C GLU A 15 10.86 -14.13 -17.80
N PHE A 16 11.52 -14.63 -16.77
CA PHE A 16 10.93 -14.84 -15.43
C PHE A 16 10.75 -13.52 -14.64
N ASP A 17 11.62 -12.53 -14.85
CA ASP A 17 11.51 -11.22 -14.18
C ASP A 17 10.37 -10.36 -14.75
N SER A 18 9.91 -10.66 -15.97
CA SER A 18 8.82 -9.94 -16.64
C SER A 18 7.41 -10.29 -16.14
N GLN A 19 7.22 -11.46 -15.50
CA GLN A 19 5.90 -12.00 -15.16
C GLN A 19 5.41 -11.69 -13.74
N GLU A 20 6.26 -11.20 -12.83
CA GLU A 20 5.93 -11.10 -11.40
C GLU A 20 5.97 -9.66 -10.83
N GLU A 21 5.80 -8.66 -11.68
CA GLU A 21 5.71 -7.25 -11.27
C GLU A 21 4.28 -6.92 -10.80
N TYR A 22 3.90 -7.49 -9.66
CA TYR A 22 2.76 -7.03 -8.87
C TYR A 22 3.18 -5.87 -7.97
N ASP A 23 2.43 -4.79 -8.11
CA ASP A 23 2.44 -3.52 -7.37
C ASP A 23 2.76 -3.70 -5.88
N ASP A 24 3.97 -3.27 -5.48
CA ASP A 24 4.38 -3.09 -4.09
C ASP A 24 4.48 -1.59 -3.83
N SER A 25 3.35 -0.90 -3.92
CA SER A 25 3.18 0.44 -3.37
C SER A 25 3.14 0.34 -1.84
N GLU A 26 4.28 0.03 -1.20
CA GLU A 26 4.43 0.17 0.25
C GLU A 26 4.66 1.66 0.58
N GLU A 27 3.86 2.20 1.50
CA GLU A 27 3.99 3.55 2.04
C GLU A 27 5.38 3.72 2.70
N GLU A 28 6.13 4.71 2.21
CA GLU A 28 7.47 5.05 2.64
C GLU A 28 7.44 5.77 4.00
N ILE A 29 7.68 5.05 5.09
CA ILE A 29 7.92 5.68 6.41
C ILE A 29 9.32 6.30 6.40
N VAL A 30 9.37 7.62 6.13
CA VAL A 30 10.55 8.45 6.29
C VAL A 30 10.75 8.71 7.80
N GLU A 31 11.62 7.95 8.46
CA GLU A 31 12.09 8.30 9.82
C GLU A 31 13.01 9.54 9.71
N THR A 32 12.43 10.73 9.83
CA THR A 32 13.16 11.96 10.13
C THR A 32 13.53 11.97 11.61
N GLU A 33 14.82 11.90 11.92
CA GLU A 33 15.32 12.16 13.28
C GLU A 33 15.24 13.68 13.56
N ASP A 34 14.54 14.02 14.66
CA ASP A 34 14.40 15.31 15.36
C ASP A 34 13.27 16.28 14.91
N ASP A 35 12.07 16.15 15.50
CA ASP A 35 11.43 17.12 16.42
C ASP A 35 10.04 16.60 16.88
N GLU A 36 9.57 17.02 18.05
CA GLU A 36 8.43 16.49 18.79
C GLU A 36 7.09 16.46 18.02
N GLY A 37 6.44 15.28 17.97
CA GLY A 37 5.07 15.13 17.48
C GLY A 37 4.63 13.67 17.40
N GLU A 38 3.62 13.29 18.19
CA GLU A 38 2.97 11.98 18.16
C GLU A 38 2.43 11.63 16.77
N GLU A 39 2.77 10.45 16.25
CA GLU A 39 1.91 9.72 15.31
C GLU A 39 1.86 8.24 15.69
N ASP A 40 0.67 7.82 16.13
CA ASP A 40 0.27 6.45 16.42
C ASP A 40 0.22 5.65 15.11
N TYR A 41 1.18 4.74 14.90
CA TYR A 41 1.04 3.65 13.95
C TYR A 41 0.76 2.35 14.70
N ASP A 42 -0.51 1.96 14.63
CA ASP A 42 -1.07 0.71 15.08
C ASP A 42 -0.50 -0.45 14.26
N SER A 43 0.61 -1.03 14.74
CA SER A 43 1.10 -2.32 14.25
C SER A 43 0.38 -3.40 15.03
N GLU A 44 -0.72 -3.87 14.46
CA GLU A 44 -1.37 -5.11 14.84
C GLU A 44 -0.33 -6.24 14.90
N LYS A 45 -0.39 -6.97 16.01
CA LYS A 45 0.49 -8.07 16.37
C LYS A 45 -0.21 -9.33 15.88
N GLU A 46 0.22 -9.91 14.76
CA GLU A 46 -0.07 -11.33 14.50
C GLU A 46 0.75 -12.16 15.50
N ILE A 47 0.05 -12.58 16.55
CA ILE A 47 0.51 -13.60 17.49
C ILE A 47 0.29 -14.95 16.80
N ILE A 48 1.38 -15.65 16.50
CA ILE A 48 1.31 -17.09 16.26
C ILE A 48 1.24 -17.75 17.63
N GLU A 49 0.03 -18.06 18.07
CA GLU A 49 -0.25 -19.01 19.14
C GLU A 49 -0.97 -20.18 18.51
N GLY A 50 -0.36 -21.36 18.58
CA GLY A 50 -1.10 -22.62 18.48
C GLY A 50 -1.45 -23.05 19.90
N ASP A 51 -2.73 -23.09 20.22
CA ASP A 51 -3.49 -24.29 20.62
C ASP A 51 -4.94 -23.89 21.00
N SER A 52 -5.87 -24.81 20.80
CA SER A 52 -7.25 -24.95 21.30
C SER A 52 -7.90 -23.78 22.08
N ASP A 53 -9.02 -23.25 21.56
CA ASP A 53 -10.32 -23.16 22.25
C ASP A 53 -11.33 -22.31 21.44
N ASP A 54 -12.10 -22.97 20.56
CA ASP A 54 -13.21 -22.38 19.79
C ASP A 54 -14.55 -22.37 20.59
N GLU A 55 -14.58 -22.84 21.84
CA GLU A 55 -15.86 -23.05 22.57
C GLU A 55 -16.41 -21.81 23.32
N GLU A 56 -15.65 -20.71 23.49
CA GLU A 56 -16.15 -19.55 24.26
C GLU A 56 -16.95 -18.52 23.43
N ASN A 57 -16.79 -18.46 22.11
CA ASN A 57 -17.56 -17.51 21.27
C ASN A 57 -18.96 -18.02 20.95
N ASP A 58 -19.14 -19.33 20.72
CA ASP A 58 -20.44 -19.92 20.41
C ASP A 58 -21.47 -19.73 21.54
N ASN A 59 -21.01 -19.74 22.80
CA ASN A 59 -21.87 -19.55 23.97
C ASN A 59 -22.50 -18.14 24.05
N ARG A 60 -21.79 -17.10 23.58
CA ARG A 60 -22.29 -15.71 23.60
C ARG A 60 -23.29 -15.45 22.49
N ASP A 61 -23.02 -15.99 21.31
CA ASP A 61 -23.90 -15.81 20.15
C ASP A 61 -25.22 -16.58 20.34
N GLN A 62 -25.17 -17.76 20.96
CA GLN A 62 -26.37 -18.49 21.39
C GLN A 62 -27.18 -17.71 22.43
N GLN A 63 -26.52 -17.04 23.39
CA GLN A 63 -27.20 -16.18 24.38
C GLN A 63 -27.89 -14.98 23.73
N ILE A 64 -27.27 -14.35 22.74
CA ILE A 64 -27.84 -13.19 22.03
C ILE A 64 -29.06 -13.62 21.20
N GLU A 65 -28.98 -14.76 20.51
CA GLU A 65 -30.09 -15.27 19.71
C GLU A 65 -31.29 -15.71 20.58
N GLN A 66 -31.02 -16.25 21.77
CA GLN A 66 -32.06 -16.54 22.77
C GLN A 66 -32.73 -15.25 23.28
N LEU A 67 -31.95 -14.19 23.54
CA LEU A 67 -32.47 -12.89 23.96
C LEU A 67 -33.30 -12.20 22.86
N GLU A 68 -32.93 -12.32 21.59
CA GLU A 68 -33.74 -11.80 20.48
C GLU A 68 -35.09 -12.53 20.36
N LYS A 69 -35.10 -13.86 20.53
CA LYS A 69 -36.33 -14.69 20.55
C LYS A 69 -37.21 -14.41 21.78
N GLU A 70 -36.62 -13.99 22.89
CA GLU A 70 -37.37 -13.57 24.08
C GLU A 70 -37.93 -12.15 23.92
N LEU A 71 -37.15 -11.22 23.35
CA LEU A 71 -37.60 -9.85 23.09
C LEU A 71 -38.71 -9.80 22.04
N SER A 72 -38.72 -10.70 21.05
CA SER A 72 -39.82 -10.78 20.08
C SER A 72 -41.16 -11.18 20.72
N LYS A 73 -41.15 -11.78 21.91
CA LYS A 73 -42.35 -12.20 22.66
C LYS A 73 -42.86 -11.11 23.61
N ILE A 74 -42.09 -10.04 23.83
CA ILE A 74 -42.46 -8.96 24.74
C ILE A 74 -43.19 -7.86 23.94
N PRO A 75 -44.36 -7.37 24.41
CA PRO A 75 -45.07 -6.31 23.73
C PRO A 75 -44.24 -5.03 23.66
N PHE A 76 -44.33 -4.33 22.53
CA PHE A 76 -43.55 -3.14 22.21
C PHE A 76 -43.56 -2.05 23.31
N SER A 77 -44.68 -1.93 24.04
CA SER A 77 -44.82 -0.98 25.15
C SER A 77 -43.82 -1.22 26.29
N GLN A 78 -43.39 -2.47 26.49
CA GLN A 78 -42.47 -2.87 27.54
C GLN A 78 -41.01 -2.73 27.07
N ILE A 79 -40.74 -2.95 25.78
CA ILE A 79 -39.46 -2.65 25.13
C ILE A 79 -39.18 -1.14 25.15
N ALA A 80 -40.18 -0.31 24.87
CA ALA A 80 -40.06 1.15 24.92
C ALA A 80 -39.75 1.66 26.36
N LYS A 81 -40.34 1.04 27.39
CA LYS A 81 -40.02 1.35 28.80
C LYS A 81 -38.57 0.96 29.14
N ILE A 82 -38.09 -0.17 28.63
CA ILE A 82 -36.70 -0.60 28.81
C ILE A 82 -35.75 0.37 28.11
N GLN A 83 -36.05 0.80 26.88
CA GLN A 83 -35.26 1.78 26.14
C GLN A 83 -35.18 3.14 26.85
N GLN A 84 -36.29 3.60 27.44
CA GLN A 84 -36.31 4.84 28.21
C GLN A 84 -35.53 4.73 29.52
N LYS A 85 -35.56 3.56 30.18
CA LYS A 85 -34.88 3.33 31.46
C LYS A 85 -33.38 3.08 31.30
N MET A 86 -32.98 2.36 30.25
CA MET A 86 -31.58 2.02 29.96
C MET A 86 -30.87 3.13 29.17
N GLY A 87 -31.63 4.00 28.51
CA GLY A 87 -31.10 5.06 27.64
C GLY A 87 -30.79 4.55 26.24
N MET A 88 -31.06 5.41 25.24
CA MET A 88 -31.04 5.03 23.81
C MET A 88 -29.65 4.57 23.32
N LYS A 89 -28.57 5.08 23.89
CA LYS A 89 -27.19 4.74 23.51
C LYS A 89 -26.76 3.36 24.03
N GLU A 90 -27.05 3.06 25.29
CA GLU A 90 -26.76 1.76 25.89
C GLU A 90 -27.60 0.66 25.23
N PHE A 91 -28.89 0.93 25.00
CA PHE A 91 -29.79 0.02 24.27
C PHE A 91 -29.25 -0.33 22.87
N ASN A 92 -28.86 0.66 22.07
CA ASN A 92 -28.33 0.39 20.73
C ASN A 92 -26.97 -0.31 20.75
N LYS A 93 -26.17 -0.11 21.80
CA LYS A 93 -24.87 -0.80 21.98
C LYS A 93 -25.05 -2.28 22.31
N THR A 94 -26.07 -2.63 23.09
CA THR A 94 -26.36 -4.03 23.46
C THR A 94 -27.11 -4.79 22.37
N PHE A 95 -27.95 -4.11 21.57
CA PHE A 95 -28.85 -4.76 20.61
C PHE A 95 -28.47 -4.61 19.13
N SER A 96 -27.39 -3.91 18.78
CA SER A 96 -26.89 -3.86 17.39
C SER A 96 -25.53 -4.54 17.27
N LYS A 97 -25.49 -5.71 16.60
CA LYS A 97 -24.27 -6.21 15.96
C LYS A 97 -24.57 -6.59 14.51
N THR A 98 -24.09 -5.76 13.58
CA THR A 98 -23.20 -6.12 12.45
C THR A 98 -23.16 -5.00 11.40
N SER A 99 -22.07 -4.26 11.36
CA SER A 99 -21.16 -4.24 10.21
C SER A 99 -20.08 -3.19 10.46
N ASN A 100 -18.84 -3.65 10.37
CA ASN A 100 -17.67 -2.80 10.23
C ASN A 100 -17.87 -1.89 9.01
N LYS A 101 -18.16 -0.62 9.29
CA LYS A 101 -17.84 0.50 8.42
C LYS A 101 -17.24 1.58 9.30
N SER A 102 -15.92 1.54 9.34
CA SER A 102 -15.03 2.64 9.71
C SER A 102 -15.58 3.99 9.24
N ASN A 103 -15.57 4.96 10.16
CA ASN A 103 -15.55 6.41 9.92
C ASN A 103 -16.34 6.91 8.70
N ILE A 104 -17.63 7.18 8.90
CA ILE A 104 -18.39 8.06 8.01
C ILE A 104 -19.18 9.02 8.89
N ILE A 105 -18.51 10.09 9.32
CA ILE A 105 -19.20 11.36 9.50
C ILE A 105 -19.76 11.70 8.12
N LYS A 106 -21.04 11.43 7.93
CA LYS A 106 -21.79 11.79 6.72
C LYS A 106 -21.99 13.29 6.76
N ASP A 107 -20.99 14.03 6.30
CA ASP A 107 -21.23 15.38 5.83
C ASP A 107 -22.18 15.28 4.64
N GLU A 108 -23.44 15.65 4.84
CA GLU A 108 -24.46 15.68 3.77
C GLU A 108 -23.98 16.42 2.52
N THR A 109 -23.06 17.36 2.70
CA THR A 109 -22.40 18.14 1.64
C THR A 109 -21.56 17.26 0.71
N ILE A 110 -20.81 16.28 1.24
CA ILE A 110 -19.99 15.36 0.45
C ILE A 110 -20.88 14.34 -0.28
N SER A 111 -21.98 13.91 0.34
CA SER A 111 -22.98 13.05 -0.29
C SER A 111 -23.66 13.76 -1.47
N LYS A 112 -24.14 15.00 -1.26
CA LYS A 112 -24.73 15.85 -2.30
C LYS A 112 -23.71 16.21 -3.40
N ALA A 113 -22.45 16.42 -3.05
CA ALA A 113 -21.37 16.64 -4.01
C ALA A 113 -21.09 15.39 -4.86
N LYS A 114 -21.00 14.20 -4.25
CA LYS A 114 -20.83 12.93 -5.00
C LYS A 114 -22.02 12.62 -5.89
N GLU A 115 -23.24 12.92 -5.44
CA GLU A 115 -24.46 12.72 -6.21
C GLU A 115 -24.56 13.69 -7.39
N SER A 116 -24.26 14.98 -7.18
CA SER A 116 -24.19 15.97 -8.26
C SER A 116 -23.07 15.68 -9.26
N LEU A 117 -21.89 15.20 -8.81
CA LEU A 117 -20.80 14.77 -9.68
C LEU A 117 -21.19 13.53 -10.51
N LYS A 118 -21.92 12.58 -9.92
CA LYS A 118 -22.48 11.39 -10.60
C LYS A 118 -23.50 11.79 -11.67
N LEU A 119 -24.38 12.73 -11.36
CA LEU A 119 -25.35 13.32 -12.30
C LEU A 119 -24.65 14.07 -13.44
N LEU A 120 -23.58 14.82 -13.14
CA LEU A 120 -22.79 15.53 -14.15
C LEU A 120 -22.01 14.58 -15.06
N ARG A 121 -21.49 13.48 -14.52
CA ARG A 121 -20.79 12.43 -15.26
C ARG A 121 -21.73 11.63 -16.17
N GLN A 122 -22.97 11.37 -15.74
CA GLN A 122 -24.00 10.80 -16.61
C GLN A 122 -24.41 11.73 -17.77
N LYS A 123 -24.35 13.05 -17.58
CA LYS A 123 -24.61 14.02 -18.68
C LYS A 123 -23.47 14.13 -19.69
N ARG A 124 -22.23 13.82 -19.29
CA ARG A 124 -21.01 13.97 -20.12
C ARG A 124 -20.41 12.67 -20.64
N GLY A 125 -20.92 11.51 -20.22
CA GLY A 125 -20.54 10.22 -20.78
C GLY A 125 -20.96 10.06 -22.25
N PRO A 126 -20.35 9.13 -23.00
CA PRO A 126 -20.82 8.79 -24.35
C PRO A 126 -22.30 8.42 -24.25
N GLN A 127 -23.15 9.22 -24.90
CA GLN A 127 -24.60 9.03 -24.91
C GLN A 127 -24.88 7.62 -25.45
N VAL A 128 -25.35 6.72 -24.58
CA VAL A 128 -25.70 5.36 -24.96
C VAL A 128 -26.72 5.46 -26.09
N ILE A 129 -26.32 5.05 -27.29
CA ILE A 129 -27.21 5.00 -28.44
C ILE A 129 -28.30 4.00 -28.07
N LYS A 130 -29.52 4.48 -27.80
CA LYS A 130 -30.66 3.61 -27.54
C LYS A 130 -30.83 2.69 -28.74
N LYS A 131 -30.70 1.39 -28.53
CA LYS A 131 -30.90 0.40 -29.61
C LYS A 131 -32.39 0.35 -29.96
N ARG A 132 -32.69 0.05 -31.22
CA ARG A 132 -34.06 -0.23 -31.67
C ARG A 132 -34.56 -1.48 -30.94
N GLU A 133 -35.83 -1.50 -30.54
CA GLU A 133 -36.45 -2.68 -29.92
C GLU A 133 -36.60 -3.85 -30.91
N ASN A 134 -36.77 -3.54 -32.20
CA ASN A 134 -36.78 -4.54 -33.29
C ASN A 134 -36.00 -3.97 -34.50
N LYS A 135 -35.35 -4.85 -35.27
CA LYS A 135 -34.55 -4.49 -36.46
C LYS A 135 -35.37 -3.74 -37.52
N ASN A 136 -36.67 -4.04 -37.60
CA ASN A 136 -37.57 -3.49 -38.61
C ASN A 136 -38.30 -2.20 -38.17
N ARG A 137 -38.00 -1.67 -36.97
CA ARG A 137 -38.63 -0.44 -36.45
C ARG A 137 -37.71 0.78 -36.63
N PRO A 138 -38.21 1.95 -37.08
CA PRO A 138 -37.42 3.17 -37.08
C PRO A 138 -37.03 3.58 -35.65
N MET A 139 -35.90 4.28 -35.51
CA MET A 139 -35.42 4.79 -34.24
C MET A 139 -35.84 6.25 -34.07
N GLU A 140 -36.47 6.56 -32.94
CA GLU A 140 -36.80 7.95 -32.59
C GLU A 140 -35.53 8.70 -32.15
N ILE A 141 -35.30 9.88 -32.73
CA ILE A 141 -34.16 10.77 -32.41
C ILE A 141 -34.74 12.15 -32.07
N SER A 142 -34.20 12.80 -31.03
CA SER A 142 -34.62 14.15 -30.67
C SER A 142 -34.30 15.16 -31.78
N SER A 143 -35.30 15.98 -32.15
CA SER A 143 -35.16 17.10 -33.10
C SER A 143 -34.15 18.17 -32.66
N LYS A 144 -33.80 18.21 -31.35
CA LYS A 144 -32.79 19.11 -30.80
C LYS A 144 -31.36 18.69 -31.13
N LYS A 145 -31.16 17.48 -31.66
CA LYS A 145 -29.82 16.98 -32.05
C LYS A 145 -29.52 17.43 -33.48
N PRO A 146 -28.60 18.39 -33.70
CA PRO A 146 -28.27 18.85 -35.05
C PRO A 146 -27.64 17.70 -35.85
N VAL A 147 -27.99 17.61 -37.14
CA VAL A 147 -27.32 16.69 -38.07
C VAL A 147 -25.90 17.18 -38.37
N SER A 148 -24.92 16.29 -38.47
CA SER A 148 -23.57 16.67 -38.88
C SER A 148 -23.59 17.11 -40.34
N ARG A 149 -23.01 18.28 -40.64
CA ARG A 149 -22.87 18.78 -42.02
C ARG A 149 -21.85 17.98 -42.85
N TYR A 150 -20.94 17.28 -42.17
CA TYR A 150 -19.92 16.45 -42.79
C TYR A 150 -20.44 15.02 -42.96
N ARG A 151 -20.43 14.52 -44.20
CA ARG A 151 -20.59 13.09 -44.51
C ARG A 151 -19.21 12.44 -44.47
N GLU A 152 -18.94 11.61 -43.48
CA GLU A 152 -17.73 10.77 -43.45
C GLU A 152 -17.98 9.59 -44.41
N VAL A 153 -17.54 9.73 -45.66
CA VAL A 153 -17.78 8.73 -46.73
C VAL A 153 -16.76 7.58 -46.65
N VAL A 154 -15.61 7.81 -46.01
CA VAL A 154 -14.58 6.80 -45.75
C VAL A 154 -14.01 7.05 -44.34
N GLU A 155 -14.02 6.04 -43.48
CA GLU A 155 -13.36 6.10 -42.18
C GLU A 155 -11.84 6.19 -42.37
N ILE A 156 -11.27 7.39 -42.30
CA ILE A 156 -9.82 7.57 -42.39
C ILE A 156 -9.22 7.31 -41.00
N LYS A 157 -8.40 6.27 -40.85
CA LYS A 157 -7.64 6.00 -39.62
C LYS A 157 -6.69 7.17 -39.35
N LYS A 158 -7.07 8.06 -38.44
CA LYS A 158 -6.24 9.20 -38.02
C LYS A 158 -4.99 8.67 -37.31
N LYS A 159 -3.80 8.98 -37.84
CA LYS A 159 -2.53 8.69 -37.17
C LYS A 159 -2.47 9.53 -35.89
N LYS A 160 -2.53 8.89 -34.72
CA LYS A 160 -2.28 9.54 -33.44
C LYS A 160 -0.77 9.62 -33.24
N ALA A 161 -0.24 10.80 -32.94
CA ALA A 161 1.13 10.91 -32.45
C ALA A 161 1.22 10.17 -31.11
N ARG A 162 2.19 9.25 -30.99
CA ARG A 162 2.43 8.47 -29.77
C ARG A 162 3.73 8.98 -29.18
N ASP A 163 3.67 9.48 -27.95
CA ASP A 163 4.87 9.81 -27.19
C ASP A 163 5.22 8.57 -26.36
N PRO A 164 6.37 7.92 -26.57
CA PRO A 164 6.72 6.69 -25.85
C PRO A 164 6.73 6.88 -24.32
N ARG A 165 6.94 8.11 -23.82
CA ARG A 165 6.86 8.40 -22.38
C ARG A 165 5.45 8.30 -21.81
N PHE A 166 4.44 8.48 -22.68
CA PHE A 166 3.02 8.53 -22.31
C PHE A 166 2.19 7.46 -23.04
N ASP A 167 2.82 6.59 -23.83
CA ASP A 167 2.13 5.52 -24.55
C ASP A 167 2.13 4.25 -23.72
N ASN A 168 0.94 3.77 -23.38
CA ASN A 168 0.75 2.55 -22.57
C ASN A 168 1.38 1.30 -23.21
N LEU A 169 1.67 1.33 -24.52
CA LEU A 169 2.35 0.25 -25.24
C LEU A 169 3.88 0.25 -25.06
N SER A 170 4.48 1.32 -24.49
CA SER A 170 5.93 1.47 -24.41
C SER A 170 6.58 0.69 -23.24
N GLY A 171 5.81 -0.13 -22.52
CA GLY A 171 6.29 -0.93 -21.38
C GLY A 171 6.21 -0.21 -20.04
N LYS A 172 6.67 -0.88 -18.98
CA LYS A 172 6.75 -0.35 -17.61
C LYS A 172 8.19 0.03 -17.25
N TYR A 173 8.35 0.79 -16.18
CA TYR A 173 9.66 1.19 -15.67
C TYR A 173 10.42 -0.02 -15.10
N ASN A 174 11.54 -0.39 -15.70
CA ASN A 174 12.45 -1.40 -15.16
C ASN A 174 13.60 -0.70 -14.41
N GLU A 175 13.62 -0.86 -13.08
CA GLU A 175 14.60 -0.23 -12.19
C GLU A 175 16.04 -0.71 -12.47
N ASP A 176 16.24 -1.99 -12.76
CA ASP A 176 17.56 -2.57 -13.00
C ASP A 176 18.15 -2.09 -14.32
N LEU A 177 17.34 -2.04 -15.38
CA LEU A 177 17.77 -1.48 -16.67
C LEU A 177 18.07 0.02 -16.56
N PHE A 178 17.24 0.76 -15.83
CA PHE A 178 17.45 2.18 -15.57
C PHE A 178 18.78 2.42 -14.85
N LYS A 179 19.05 1.68 -13.75
CA LYS A 179 20.32 1.80 -13.01
C LYS A 179 21.54 1.48 -13.88
N LYS A 180 21.44 0.46 -14.75
CA LYS A 180 22.52 0.09 -15.68
C LYS A 180 22.76 1.16 -16.75
N SER A 181 21.70 1.63 -17.39
CA SER A 181 21.77 2.62 -18.49
C SER A 181 22.15 4.02 -18.01
N TYR A 182 21.68 4.42 -16.82
CA TYR A 182 21.93 5.74 -16.24
C TYR A 182 22.90 5.70 -15.05
N LYS A 183 23.87 4.77 -15.08
CA LYS A 183 24.86 4.62 -14.00
C LYS A 183 25.62 5.91 -13.67
N PHE A 184 25.83 6.78 -14.66
CA PHE A 184 26.50 8.06 -14.49
C PHE A 184 25.77 9.03 -13.56
N LEU A 185 24.45 8.86 -13.36
CA LEU A 185 23.68 9.71 -12.45
C LEU A 185 24.17 9.54 -11.00
N ALA A 186 24.56 8.33 -10.60
CA ALA A 186 25.09 8.09 -9.25
C ALA A 186 26.42 8.84 -9.02
N GLU A 187 27.29 8.89 -10.04
CA GLU A 187 28.54 9.65 -9.99
C GLU A 187 28.28 11.16 -9.96
N MET A 188 27.31 11.64 -10.73
CA MET A 188 26.90 13.04 -10.74
C MET A 188 26.32 13.47 -9.38
N GLU A 189 25.44 12.67 -8.78
CA GLU A 189 24.88 12.94 -7.44
C GLU A 189 25.98 12.98 -6.36
N GLU A 190 26.99 12.10 -6.45
CA GLU A 190 28.16 12.13 -5.56
C GLU A 190 28.97 13.42 -5.70
N ASN A 191 29.22 13.85 -6.94
CA ASN A 191 29.92 15.09 -7.22
C ASN A 191 29.13 16.30 -6.71
N GLU A 192 27.81 16.35 -6.92
CA GLU A 192 26.94 17.39 -6.38
C GLU A 192 26.99 17.46 -4.84
N MET A 193 26.96 16.31 -4.18
CA MET A 193 27.06 16.21 -2.73
C MET A 193 28.40 16.78 -2.21
N ASN A 194 29.51 16.46 -2.88
CA ASN A 194 30.83 17.00 -2.58
C ASN A 194 30.89 18.52 -2.82
N MET A 195 30.32 19.00 -3.93
CA MET A 195 30.23 20.43 -4.24
C MET A 195 29.44 21.20 -3.17
N ILE A 196 28.34 20.64 -2.67
CA ILE A 196 27.54 21.25 -1.61
C ILE A 196 28.32 21.29 -0.29
N GLN A 197 29.03 20.21 0.06
CA GLN A 197 29.91 20.22 1.25
C GLN A 197 30.95 21.34 1.16
N ASP A 198 31.59 21.52 0.01
CA ASP A 198 32.60 22.57 -0.15
C ASP A 198 32.00 23.97 -0.11
N LYS A 199 30.78 24.15 -0.64
CA LYS A 199 30.03 25.41 -0.48
C LYS A 199 29.71 25.67 1.00
N ILE A 200 29.30 24.66 1.76
CA ILE A 200 29.04 24.78 3.20
C ILE A 200 30.29 25.24 3.96
N LYS A 201 31.47 24.69 3.63
CA LYS A 201 32.74 25.07 4.25
C LYS A 201 33.14 26.52 3.93
N LYS A 202 32.88 26.98 2.70
CA LYS A 202 33.25 28.33 2.22
C LYS A 202 32.28 29.42 2.67
N THR A 203 31.01 29.08 2.86
CA THR A 203 29.95 30.06 3.17
C THR A 203 30.03 30.53 4.61
N LYS A 204 30.14 31.84 4.81
CA LYS A 204 30.15 32.49 6.14
C LYS A 204 28.76 32.92 6.59
N ASN A 205 27.85 33.20 5.66
CA ASN A 205 26.48 33.59 5.95
C ASN A 205 25.72 32.43 6.59
N SER A 206 25.21 32.63 7.81
CA SER A 206 24.52 31.60 8.59
C SER A 206 23.26 31.07 7.88
N ILE A 207 22.46 31.95 7.27
CA ILE A 207 21.19 31.59 6.64
C ILE A 207 21.43 30.74 5.38
N GLU A 208 22.40 31.13 4.56
CA GLU A 208 22.77 30.39 3.35
C GLU A 208 23.42 29.05 3.69
N LYS A 209 24.24 29.01 4.74
CA LYS A 209 24.87 27.79 5.23
C LYS A 209 23.82 26.79 5.74
N GLU A 210 22.79 27.26 6.45
CA GLU A 210 21.67 26.41 6.88
C GLU A 210 20.90 25.84 5.69
N LYS A 211 20.60 26.67 4.68
CA LYS A 211 19.95 26.20 3.44
C LYS A 211 20.77 25.10 2.75
N LEU A 212 22.08 25.30 2.63
CA LEU A 212 22.99 24.30 2.04
C LEU A 212 23.06 23.02 2.87
N MET A 213 23.10 23.13 4.22
CA MET A 213 23.06 21.97 5.12
C MET A 213 21.76 21.19 4.97
N ARG A 214 20.62 21.86 4.84
CA ARG A 214 19.31 21.21 4.61
C ARG A 214 19.30 20.41 3.31
N VAL A 215 19.80 21.01 2.22
CA VAL A 215 19.90 20.32 0.93
C VAL A 215 20.85 19.12 1.03
N TYR A 216 22.01 19.29 1.66
CA TYR A 216 22.96 18.21 1.87
C TYR A 216 22.36 17.05 2.67
N GLN A 217 21.64 17.35 3.75
CA GLN A 217 20.99 16.34 4.58
C GLN A 217 19.89 15.59 3.81
N SER A 218 19.11 16.30 2.98
CA SER A 218 18.10 15.68 2.11
C SER A 218 18.74 14.72 1.10
N LEU A 219 19.82 15.13 0.43
CA LEU A 219 20.56 14.27 -0.51
C LEU A 219 21.19 13.06 0.19
N LYS A 220 21.75 13.27 1.38
CA LYS A 220 22.31 12.19 2.20
C LYS A 220 21.25 11.17 2.61
N SER A 221 20.06 11.64 3.02
CA SER A 221 18.93 10.78 3.37
C SER A 221 18.47 9.96 2.16
N LYS A 222 18.23 10.61 1.02
CA LYS A 222 17.87 9.94 -0.25
C LYS A 222 18.89 8.86 -0.65
N LYS A 223 20.18 9.15 -0.53
CA LYS A 223 21.25 8.18 -0.81
C LYS A 223 21.22 7.00 0.16
N GLN A 224 20.87 7.23 1.42
CA GLN A 224 20.78 6.17 2.42
C GLN A 224 19.55 5.28 2.19
N THR A 225 18.39 5.85 1.82
CA THR A 225 17.19 5.08 1.49
C THR A 225 17.40 4.23 0.25
N GLU A 226 18.05 4.77 -0.79
CA GLU A 226 18.37 4.02 -2.00
C GLU A 226 19.32 2.85 -1.73
N LYS A 227 20.36 3.05 -0.91
CA LYS A 227 21.26 1.96 -0.50
C LYS A 227 20.55 0.85 0.27
N GLU A 228 19.62 1.21 1.15
CA GLU A 228 18.82 0.23 1.88
C GLU A 228 17.91 -0.54 0.92
N ARG A 229 17.28 0.14 -0.06
CA ARG A 229 16.46 -0.50 -1.10
C ARG A 229 17.29 -1.47 -1.95
N GLU A 230 18.46 -1.04 -2.41
CA GLU A 230 19.36 -1.89 -3.21
C GLU A 230 19.80 -3.14 -2.42
N ARG A 231 20.03 -2.99 -1.12
CA ARG A 231 20.41 -4.08 -0.23
C ARG A 231 19.27 -5.07 0.00
N ARG A 232 18.03 -4.62 0.18
CA ARG A 232 16.86 -5.52 0.21
C ARG A 232 16.71 -6.28 -1.11
N GLN A 233 16.87 -5.56 -2.24
CA GLN A 233 16.87 -6.18 -3.57
C GLN A 233 18.02 -7.18 -3.74
N SER A 234 19.22 -6.93 -3.20
CA SER A 234 20.34 -7.86 -3.30
C SER A 234 20.07 -9.13 -2.50
N ILE A 235 19.48 -9.05 -1.31
CA ILE A 235 19.08 -10.23 -0.52
C ILE A 235 18.08 -11.10 -1.32
N LYS A 236 17.06 -10.46 -1.91
CA LYS A 236 16.07 -11.15 -2.76
C LYS A 236 16.75 -11.83 -3.96
N ARG A 237 17.66 -11.11 -4.64
CA ARG A 237 18.42 -11.63 -5.78
C ARG A 237 19.33 -12.80 -5.39
N GLU A 238 20.06 -12.70 -4.29
CA GLU A 238 20.93 -13.78 -3.79
C GLU A 238 20.13 -15.04 -3.44
N TRP A 239 18.97 -14.86 -2.81
CA TRP A 239 18.09 -15.97 -2.48
C TRP A 239 17.54 -16.63 -3.76
N ARG A 240 17.08 -15.83 -4.72
CA ARG A 240 16.58 -16.33 -6.03
C ARG A 240 17.67 -17.11 -6.76
N LYS A 241 18.91 -16.62 -6.78
CA LYS A 241 20.06 -17.34 -7.37
C LYS A 241 20.31 -18.70 -6.71
N LYS A 242 20.26 -18.76 -5.36
CA LYS A 242 20.40 -20.03 -4.62
C LYS A 242 19.24 -21.00 -4.87
N GLU A 243 18.03 -20.48 -5.06
CA GLU A 243 16.87 -21.29 -5.42
C GLU A 243 17.01 -21.87 -6.82
N ILE A 244 17.37 -21.04 -7.81
CA ILE A 244 17.64 -21.48 -9.18
C ILE A 244 18.69 -22.60 -9.20
N GLN A 245 19.77 -22.48 -8.43
CA GLN A 245 20.77 -23.54 -8.30
C GLN A 245 20.18 -24.84 -7.73
N ARG A 246 19.36 -24.76 -6.68
CA ARG A 246 18.68 -25.94 -6.10
C ARG A 246 17.71 -26.59 -7.07
N VAL A 247 17.01 -25.79 -7.88
CA VAL A 247 16.11 -26.30 -8.93
C VAL A 247 16.90 -26.96 -10.06
N LYS A 248 18.03 -26.37 -10.48
CA LYS A 248 18.97 -26.96 -11.44
C LYS A 248 19.49 -28.32 -10.97
N GLU A 249 19.71 -28.49 -9.66
CA GLU A 249 20.04 -29.78 -9.03
C GLU A 249 18.87 -30.79 -9.01
N GLY A 250 17.68 -30.41 -9.45
CA GLY A 250 16.48 -31.24 -9.50
C GLY A 250 15.56 -31.17 -8.27
N LYS A 251 15.82 -30.24 -7.33
CA LYS A 251 14.89 -29.98 -6.21
C LYS A 251 13.67 -29.23 -6.70
N LYS A 252 12.55 -29.35 -5.98
CA LYS A 252 11.32 -28.63 -6.31
C LYS A 252 11.51 -27.13 -6.08
N PRO A 253 11.03 -26.26 -6.99
CA PRO A 253 11.09 -24.82 -6.81
C PRO A 253 10.31 -24.41 -5.57
N PHE A 254 10.97 -23.67 -4.69
CA PHE A 254 10.37 -23.11 -3.49
C PHE A 254 10.29 -21.59 -3.63
N TYR A 255 9.17 -20.99 -3.24
CA TYR A 255 8.94 -19.55 -3.27
C TYR A 255 8.88 -19.01 -1.84
N LEU A 256 9.71 -18.01 -1.53
CA LEU A 256 9.83 -17.48 -0.18
C LEU A 256 8.57 -16.70 0.20
N LYS A 257 8.04 -16.95 1.40
CA LYS A 257 6.97 -16.12 1.96
C LYS A 257 7.50 -14.73 2.29
N LYS A 258 6.64 -13.70 2.22
CA LYS A 258 6.99 -12.32 2.60
C LYS A 258 7.57 -12.23 4.02
N ALA A 259 7.05 -13.01 4.96
CA ALA A 259 7.55 -13.05 6.34
C ALA A 259 8.99 -13.56 6.44
N ASP A 260 9.35 -14.56 5.64
CA ASP A 260 10.70 -15.12 5.63
C ASP A 260 11.69 -14.17 4.95
N LEU A 261 11.27 -13.46 3.91
CA LEU A 261 12.06 -12.38 3.32
C LEU A 261 12.38 -11.30 4.35
N LYS A 262 11.38 -10.84 5.11
CA LYS A 262 11.55 -9.88 6.21
C LYS A 262 12.49 -10.42 7.30
N ARG A 263 12.45 -11.72 7.62
CA ARG A 263 13.42 -12.34 8.55
C ARG A 263 14.85 -12.28 8.01
N MET A 264 15.05 -12.56 6.72
CA MET A 264 16.37 -12.49 6.09
C MET A 264 16.92 -11.05 6.07
N GLU A 265 16.08 -10.07 5.73
CA GLU A 265 16.42 -8.64 5.83
C GLU A 265 16.78 -8.24 7.26
N LEU A 266 16.02 -8.71 8.25
CA LEU A 266 16.27 -8.41 9.65
C LEU A 266 17.61 -9.01 10.14
N ILE A 267 17.90 -10.26 9.76
CA ILE A 267 19.17 -10.93 10.05
C ILE A 267 20.34 -10.13 9.47
N ASP A 268 20.20 -9.71 8.20
CA ASP A 268 21.23 -8.92 7.52
C ASP A 268 21.42 -7.53 8.19
N LYS A 269 20.32 -6.87 8.57
CA LYS A 269 20.36 -5.61 9.33
C LYS A 269 21.12 -5.78 10.66
N TYR A 270 20.82 -6.82 11.44
CA TYR A 270 21.53 -7.10 12.69
C TYR A 270 23.02 -7.39 12.48
N LYS A 271 23.38 -8.13 11.43
CA LYS A 271 24.79 -8.41 11.11
C LYS A 271 25.61 -7.14 10.81
N ASN A 272 25.01 -6.17 10.12
CA ASN A 272 25.72 -4.96 9.72
C ASN A 272 25.62 -3.82 10.74
N THR A 273 24.75 -3.93 11.76
CA THR A 273 24.73 -3.00 12.89
C THR A 273 25.82 -3.32 13.91
N LYS A 274 26.40 -2.29 14.54
CA LYS A 274 27.42 -2.46 15.60
C LYS A 274 26.81 -3.08 16.86
N SER A 275 27.51 -4.01 17.52
CA SER A 275 27.04 -4.72 18.71
C SER A 275 26.50 -3.80 19.82
N LYS A 276 27.24 -2.76 20.21
CA LYS A 276 26.81 -1.78 21.23
C LYS A 276 25.53 -1.02 20.84
N SER A 277 25.26 -0.85 19.54
CA SER A 277 24.04 -0.22 19.05
C SER A 277 22.87 -1.21 19.06
N ILE A 278 23.12 -2.49 18.78
CA ILE A 278 22.13 -3.56 18.87
C ILE A 278 21.59 -3.68 20.30
N ASP A 279 22.48 -3.72 21.29
CA ASP A 279 22.07 -3.83 22.71
C ASP A 279 21.16 -2.68 23.13
N LYS A 280 21.49 -1.45 22.73
CA LYS A 280 20.65 -0.27 22.98
C LYS A 280 19.29 -0.37 22.28
N ILE A 281 19.25 -0.83 21.04
CA ILE A 281 17.99 -1.03 20.28
C ILE A 281 17.13 -2.10 20.95
N LEU A 282 17.73 -3.23 21.35
CA LEU A 282 17.06 -4.31 22.06
C LEU A 282 16.57 -3.86 23.44
N GLU A 283 17.35 -3.08 24.17
CA GLU A 283 16.96 -2.51 25.46
C GLU A 283 15.76 -1.56 25.30
N LYS A 284 15.80 -0.64 24.32
CA LYS A 284 14.66 0.22 24.00
C LYS A 284 13.42 -0.60 23.65
N ARG A 285 13.57 -1.66 22.86
CA ARG A 285 12.45 -2.54 22.48
C ARG A 285 11.92 -3.36 23.65
N ARG A 286 12.79 -3.86 24.54
CA ARG A 286 12.39 -4.51 25.80
C ARG A 286 11.61 -3.56 26.70
N LYS A 287 12.07 -2.31 26.88
CA LYS A 287 11.35 -1.29 27.66
C LYS A 287 9.98 -0.96 27.06
N LYS A 288 9.90 -0.79 25.74
CA LYS A 288 8.61 -0.54 25.03
C LYS A 288 7.65 -1.72 25.19
N ASN A 289 8.13 -2.96 25.04
CA ASN A 289 7.31 -4.16 25.23
C ASN A 289 6.84 -4.31 26.68
N ALA A 290 7.75 -4.15 27.66
CA ALA A 290 7.40 -4.22 29.08
C ALA A 290 6.37 -3.15 29.47
N SER A 291 6.48 -1.93 28.93
CA SER A 291 5.49 -0.86 29.14
C SER A 291 4.12 -1.21 28.54
N LYS A 292 4.08 -1.78 27.33
CA LYS A 292 2.84 -2.27 26.72
C LYS A 292 2.20 -3.41 27.50
N GLU A 293 3.01 -4.38 27.95
CA GLU A 293 2.55 -5.49 28.80
C GLU A 293 1.99 -4.96 30.12
N HIS A 294 2.69 -4.03 30.78
CA HIS A 294 2.21 -3.42 32.02
C HIS A 294 0.91 -2.63 31.83
N LYS A 295 0.66 -2.05 30.64
CA LYS A 295 -0.63 -1.42 30.30
C LYS A 295 -1.74 -2.46 30.10
N LEU A 296 -1.41 -3.64 29.57
CA LEU A 296 -2.35 -4.73 29.30
C LEU A 296 -2.67 -5.55 30.56
N MET A 297 -1.81 -5.53 31.58
CA MET A 297 -2.04 -6.24 32.83
C MET A 297 -3.27 -5.69 33.59
N PRO A 298 -4.18 -6.57 34.06
CA PRO A 298 -5.29 -6.17 34.92
C PRO A 298 -4.80 -5.45 36.18
N ARG A 299 -5.37 -4.27 36.48
CA ARG A 299 -4.98 -3.43 37.62
C ARG A 299 -5.42 -4.00 38.98
N LYS A 300 -6.40 -4.90 38.98
CA LYS A 300 -6.92 -5.56 40.18
C LYS A 300 -7.00 -7.05 39.88
N ARG A 301 -6.47 -7.86 40.79
CA ARG A 301 -6.76 -9.30 40.84
C ARG A 301 -8.04 -9.43 41.65
N ASP A 302 -9.11 -9.89 41.01
CA ASP A 302 -10.26 -10.47 41.71
C ASP A 302 -9.96 -11.95 42.00
#